data_AF-A0A1D1W4B8-F1
#
_entry.id   AF-A0A1D1W4B8-F1
#
_cell.length_a   1.000
_cell.length_b   1.000
_cell.length_c   1.000
_cell.angle_alpha   90.00
_cell.angle_beta   90.00
_cell.angle_gamma   90.00
#
_symmetry.space_group_name_H-M   'P 1'
#
loop_
_entity.id
_entity.type
_entity.pdbx_description
1 polymer ?
#
loop_
_entity_poly.entity_id
_entity_poly.type
_entity_poly.pdbx_seq_one_letter_code
_entity_poly.pdbx_strand_id
1 'polypeptide(L)'
;MTASLTSGRSKLLFAGLLFLGLFGLLFVILYGLKSEDTIGTFGKNVSAKKYLRSLGFIKADADEISKKNSSRVFCCILTQPENHEKAIGVKETWAKRCDGYIFVSSEHDDTLPALNAHLGEGRDILWGKTKLGFRYAYKFIDEYDWFLKADDDTYVIMENLKLLVADYSPNQPLYFGHHFRRVTPEGYMSGGAGYVLSQAALRKFVEEGLDEYSCLKKNDGPEDALMGLCLHALNVTFGDSRDASGHNRFFPFTPSEHMKPGHMEGVRALV
;
A
#
# COMPACT_ATOMS: atom_id res chain seq x y z
N MET A 1 69.99 -36.94 -30.64
CA MET A 1 69.38 -35.72 -31.22
C MET A 1 68.00 -35.55 -30.64
N THR A 2 67.49 -34.31 -30.60
CA THR A 2 66.19 -33.82 -30.10
C THR A 2 66.04 -33.62 -28.59
N ALA A 3 66.32 -32.39 -28.13
CA ALA A 3 65.72 -31.79 -26.94
C ALA A 3 64.80 -30.64 -27.40
N SER A 4 63.51 -30.78 -27.10
CA SER A 4 62.42 -29.91 -27.52
C SER A 4 62.31 -28.66 -26.63
N LEU A 5 62.22 -27.50 -27.27
CA LEU A 5 61.95 -26.19 -26.71
C LEU A 5 60.42 -25.99 -26.57
N THR A 6 59.84 -26.10 -25.37
CA THR A 6 58.54 -25.47 -25.06
C THR A 6 58.33 -25.32 -23.54
N SER A 7 58.66 -24.15 -22.95
CA SER A 7 58.29 -23.83 -21.54
C SER A 7 58.08 -22.32 -21.26
N GLY A 8 57.97 -21.47 -22.29
CA GLY A 8 57.93 -20.00 -22.10
C GLY A 8 56.58 -19.32 -22.32
N ARG A 9 55.60 -19.96 -22.98
CA ARG A 9 54.41 -19.26 -23.51
C ARG A 9 53.17 -19.29 -22.61
N SER A 10 53.00 -20.26 -21.71
CA SER A 10 51.77 -20.40 -20.91
C SER A 10 51.73 -19.51 -19.65
N LYS A 11 52.89 -19.17 -19.06
CA LYS A 11 52.95 -18.31 -17.87
C LYS A 11 52.76 -16.81 -18.19
N LEU A 12 53.10 -16.37 -19.40
CA LEU A 12 52.86 -14.97 -19.84
C LEU A 12 51.38 -14.68 -20.13
N LEU A 13 50.62 -15.67 -20.62
CA LEU A 13 49.19 -15.50 -20.94
C LEU A 13 48.32 -15.40 -19.69
N PHE A 14 48.64 -16.14 -18.62
CA PHE A 14 47.92 -16.05 -17.34
C PHE A 14 48.22 -14.77 -16.55
N ALA A 15 49.44 -14.24 -16.65
CA ALA A 15 49.79 -12.95 -16.03
C ALA A 15 49.09 -11.77 -16.74
N GLY A 16 48.93 -11.82 -18.07
CA GLY A 16 48.25 -10.77 -18.84
C GLY A 16 46.74 -10.66 -18.55
N LEU A 17 46.06 -11.78 -18.31
CA LEU A 17 44.62 -11.81 -18.00
C LEU A 17 44.30 -11.28 -16.59
N LEU A 18 45.16 -11.54 -15.61
CA LEU A 18 45.06 -10.98 -14.26
C LEU A 18 45.33 -9.46 -14.24
N PHE A 19 46.29 -8.98 -15.05
CA PHE A 19 46.57 -7.56 -15.17
C PHE A 19 45.44 -6.78 -15.86
N LEU A 20 44.78 -7.35 -16.87
CA LEU A 20 43.60 -6.73 -17.51
C LEU A 20 42.36 -6.69 -16.58
N GLY A 21 42.18 -7.71 -15.75
CA GLY A 21 41.09 -7.75 -14.76
C GLY A 21 41.27 -6.73 -13.63
N LEU A 22 42.49 -6.58 -13.10
CA LEU A 22 42.80 -5.61 -12.06
C LEU A 22 42.76 -4.17 -12.59
N PHE A 23 43.25 -3.89 -13.81
CA PHE A 23 43.12 -2.56 -14.41
C PHE A 23 41.66 -2.22 -14.74
N GLY A 24 40.85 -3.20 -15.17
CA GLY A 24 39.42 -3.00 -15.40
C GLY A 24 38.65 -2.67 -14.13
N LEU A 25 38.93 -3.39 -13.02
CA LEU A 25 38.32 -3.10 -11.72
C LEU A 25 38.79 -1.74 -11.17
N LEU A 26 40.07 -1.41 -11.33
CA LEU A 26 40.63 -0.10 -10.94
C LEU A 26 40.03 1.03 -11.79
N PHE A 27 39.75 0.80 -13.08
CA PHE A 27 39.10 1.78 -13.96
C PHE A 27 37.64 2.03 -13.54
N VAL A 28 36.91 0.99 -13.16
CA VAL A 28 35.54 1.11 -12.62
C VAL A 28 35.53 1.82 -11.27
N ILE A 29 36.52 1.57 -10.40
CA ILE A 29 36.63 2.25 -9.11
C ILE A 29 37.07 3.71 -9.29
N LEU A 30 38.06 3.99 -10.15
CA LEU A 30 38.58 5.35 -10.37
C LEU A 30 37.63 6.25 -11.18
N TYR A 31 36.85 5.68 -12.12
CA TYR A 31 35.80 6.44 -12.82
C TYR A 31 34.45 6.40 -12.10
N GLY A 32 34.13 5.32 -11.37
CA GLY A 32 32.89 5.19 -10.61
C GLY A 32 32.86 6.05 -9.34
N LEU A 33 33.99 6.22 -8.66
CA LEU A 33 34.09 7.08 -7.46
C LEU A 33 34.21 8.57 -7.80
N LYS A 34 34.43 8.96 -9.06
CA LYS A 34 34.47 10.37 -9.48
C LYS A 34 33.08 10.93 -9.86
N SER A 35 32.02 10.18 -9.60
CA SER A 35 30.64 10.52 -9.99
C SER A 35 29.71 10.82 -8.81
N GLU A 36 30.21 11.17 -7.63
CA GLU A 36 29.35 11.52 -6.48
C GLU A 36 28.70 12.91 -6.56
N ASP A 37 29.04 13.76 -7.54
CA ASP A 37 28.45 15.12 -7.64
C ASP A 37 27.35 15.27 -8.70
N THR A 38 26.64 14.22 -9.09
CA THR A 38 25.50 14.40 -10.03
C THR A 38 24.33 13.44 -9.82
N ILE A 39 23.73 13.51 -8.64
CA ILE A 39 22.39 12.96 -8.35
C ILE A 39 21.27 13.73 -9.11
N GLY A 40 21.61 14.77 -9.88
CA GLY A 40 20.67 15.69 -10.53
C GLY A 40 20.16 15.33 -11.94
N THR A 41 20.54 14.21 -12.57
CA THR A 41 20.12 13.93 -13.96
C THR A 41 19.86 12.45 -14.27
N PHE A 42 18.90 11.81 -13.58
CA PHE A 42 18.46 10.43 -13.90
C PHE A 42 17.55 10.33 -15.15
N GLY A 43 17.57 11.33 -16.04
CA GLY A 43 16.50 11.52 -17.03
C GLY A 43 16.82 11.22 -18.51
N LYS A 44 18.07 11.03 -18.96
CA LYS A 44 18.36 11.22 -20.41
C LYS A 44 19.34 10.30 -21.14
N ASN A 45 19.58 9.05 -20.71
CA ASN A 45 20.38 8.12 -21.53
C ASN A 45 19.66 6.80 -21.83
N VAL A 46 18.80 6.83 -22.85
CA VAL A 46 18.08 5.67 -23.42
C VAL A 46 19.06 4.56 -23.86
N SER A 47 20.27 4.91 -24.29
CA SER A 47 21.30 3.95 -24.73
C SER A 47 21.87 3.11 -23.57
N ALA A 48 22.21 3.74 -22.44
CA ALA A 48 22.73 3.04 -21.26
C ALA A 48 21.68 2.09 -20.66
N LYS A 49 20.42 2.54 -20.60
CA LYS A 49 19.30 1.73 -20.08
C LYS A 49 19.02 0.51 -20.96
N LYS A 50 19.15 0.64 -22.29
CA LYS A 50 19.01 -0.46 -23.26
C LYS A 50 20.14 -1.48 -23.14
N TYR A 51 21.38 -0.99 -22.97
CA TYR A 51 22.56 -1.85 -22.79
C TYR A 51 22.48 -2.65 -21.48
N LEU A 52 22.10 -2.01 -20.38
CA LEU A 52 21.92 -2.67 -19.09
C LEU A 52 20.77 -3.70 -19.07
N ARG A 53 19.67 -3.44 -19.83
CA ARG A 53 18.61 -4.44 -20.06
C ARG A 53 19.11 -5.65 -20.86
N SER A 54 19.92 -5.43 -21.90
CA SER A 54 20.47 -6.53 -22.72
C SER A 54 21.46 -7.43 -21.98
N LEU A 55 22.10 -6.90 -20.93
CA LEU A 55 23.04 -7.61 -20.08
C LEU A 55 22.39 -8.29 -18.85
N GLY A 56 21.06 -8.17 -18.68
CA GLY A 56 20.34 -8.77 -17.57
C GLY A 56 20.55 -8.10 -16.20
N PHE A 57 21.25 -6.96 -16.14
CA PHE A 57 21.46 -6.18 -14.92
C PHE A 57 20.22 -5.37 -14.50
N ILE A 58 19.31 -5.10 -15.44
CA ILE A 58 17.99 -4.53 -15.19
C ILE A 58 16.97 -5.55 -15.65
N LYS A 59 16.34 -6.25 -14.70
CA LYS A 59 15.20 -7.15 -14.95
C LYS A 59 13.95 -6.32 -15.28
N ALA A 60 12.92 -6.96 -15.79
CA ALA A 60 11.62 -6.38 -16.18
C ALA A 60 10.87 -5.59 -15.08
N ASP A 61 11.49 -5.36 -13.93
CA ASP A 61 10.96 -4.69 -12.75
C ASP A 61 10.38 -3.32 -13.05
N ALA A 62 10.96 -2.48 -13.92
CA ALA A 62 10.39 -1.15 -14.16
C ALA A 62 8.99 -1.21 -14.80
N ASP A 63 8.79 -2.14 -15.74
CA ASP A 63 7.54 -2.26 -16.48
C ASP A 63 6.52 -3.07 -15.64
N GLU A 64 6.97 -4.09 -14.91
CA GLU A 64 6.15 -4.84 -13.95
C GLU A 64 5.74 -3.98 -12.74
N ILE A 65 6.65 -3.22 -12.15
CA ILE A 65 6.35 -2.25 -11.08
C ILE A 65 5.42 -1.16 -11.61
N SER A 66 5.62 -0.65 -12.83
CA SER A 66 4.68 0.34 -13.41
C SER A 66 3.27 -0.24 -13.58
N LYS A 67 3.16 -1.52 -13.93
CA LYS A 67 1.90 -2.24 -14.06
C LYS A 67 1.30 -2.58 -12.69
N LYS A 68 2.11 -2.85 -11.67
CA LYS A 68 1.66 -3.04 -10.29
C LYS A 68 1.23 -1.73 -9.63
N ASN A 69 1.82 -0.60 -10.04
CA ASN A 69 1.43 0.73 -9.57
C ASN A 69 0.27 1.36 -10.35
N SER A 70 -0.35 0.64 -11.29
CA SER A 70 -1.48 1.18 -12.07
C SER A 70 -2.82 1.13 -11.35
N SER A 71 -2.90 0.46 -10.18
CA SER A 71 -4.11 0.37 -9.39
C SER A 71 -4.57 1.76 -8.93
N ARG A 72 -5.77 2.18 -9.34
CA ARG A 72 -6.37 3.45 -8.95
C ARG A 72 -7.09 3.30 -7.62
N VAL A 73 -6.68 4.07 -6.62
CA VAL A 73 -7.19 4.00 -5.25
C VAL A 73 -7.91 5.29 -4.87
N PHE A 74 -9.18 5.17 -4.49
CA PHE A 74 -9.96 6.24 -3.90
C PHE A 74 -9.94 6.16 -2.37
N CYS A 75 -9.62 7.26 -1.70
CA CYS A 75 -9.44 7.29 -0.25
C CYS A 75 -10.60 8.02 0.44
N CYS A 76 -11.31 7.33 1.34
CA CYS A 76 -12.30 7.89 2.26
C CYS A 76 -11.64 8.09 3.63
N ILE A 77 -11.45 9.34 4.03
CA ILE A 77 -10.72 9.68 5.25
C ILE A 77 -11.70 10.27 6.26
N LEU A 78 -11.87 9.59 7.39
CA LEU A 78 -12.77 10.05 8.44
C LEU A 78 -12.08 11.05 9.35
N THR A 79 -12.81 12.09 9.73
CA THR A 79 -12.35 13.07 10.71
C THR A 79 -13.54 13.66 11.48
N GLN A 80 -13.24 14.58 12.38
CA GLN A 80 -14.19 15.34 13.19
C GLN A 80 -13.67 16.77 13.38
N PRO A 81 -14.55 17.74 13.69
CA PRO A 81 -14.18 19.15 13.80
C PRO A 81 -12.95 19.40 14.67
N GLU A 82 -12.82 18.70 15.80
CA GLU A 82 -11.69 18.87 16.72
C GLU A 82 -10.35 18.36 16.16
N ASN A 83 -10.38 17.56 15.10
CA ASN A 83 -9.21 16.97 14.45
C ASN A 83 -8.92 17.55 13.06
N HIS A 84 -9.62 18.60 12.61
CA HIS A 84 -9.40 19.17 11.27
C HIS A 84 -7.94 19.57 11.03
N GLU A 85 -7.22 20.07 12.05
CA GLU A 85 -5.78 20.35 11.95
C GLU A 85 -4.95 19.09 11.62
N LYS A 86 -5.29 17.93 12.21
CA LYS A 86 -4.64 16.65 11.89
C LYS A 86 -4.98 16.21 10.45
N ALA A 87 -6.25 16.37 10.07
CA ALA A 87 -6.72 16.04 8.72
C ALA A 87 -6.04 16.90 7.65
N ILE A 88 -5.69 18.16 7.94
CA ILE A 88 -4.85 18.99 7.07
C ILE A 88 -3.47 18.36 6.91
N GLY A 89 -2.86 17.82 7.98
CA GLY A 89 -1.61 17.08 7.88
C GLY A 89 -1.70 15.88 6.92
N VAL A 90 -2.79 15.12 7.00
CA VAL A 90 -3.09 14.02 6.07
C VAL A 90 -3.24 14.53 4.63
N LYS A 91 -4.03 15.59 4.43
CA LYS A 91 -4.24 16.26 3.14
C LYS A 91 -2.93 16.72 2.53
N GLU A 92 -2.03 17.30 3.33
CA GLU A 92 -0.78 17.86 2.85
C GLU A 92 0.30 16.80 2.58
N THR A 93 0.09 15.56 3.03
CA THR A 93 1.06 14.45 2.94
C THR A 93 0.56 13.31 2.04
N TRP A 94 0.07 12.21 2.62
CA TRP A 94 -0.16 10.95 1.90
C TRP A 94 -1.46 10.96 1.09
N ALA A 95 -2.46 11.76 1.45
CA ALA A 95 -3.71 11.84 0.68
C ALA A 95 -3.48 12.31 -0.77
N LYS A 96 -2.48 13.17 -1.01
CA LYS A 96 -2.04 13.60 -2.36
C LYS A 96 -1.56 12.45 -3.25
N ARG A 97 -1.25 11.29 -2.67
CA ARG A 97 -0.80 10.08 -3.38
C ARG A 97 -1.94 9.11 -3.67
N CYS A 98 -3.14 9.37 -3.15
CA CYS A 98 -4.36 8.73 -3.62
C CYS A 98 -4.71 9.25 -5.03
N ASP A 99 -5.36 8.42 -5.84
CA ASP A 99 -5.81 8.84 -7.18
C ASP A 99 -7.11 9.66 -7.10
N GLY A 100 -7.82 9.57 -5.98
CA GLY A 100 -8.92 10.44 -5.56
C GLY A 100 -9.11 10.32 -4.06
N TYR A 101 -9.63 11.35 -3.41
CA TYR A 101 -9.90 11.27 -1.97
C TYR A 101 -11.04 12.21 -1.55
N ILE A 102 -11.65 11.87 -0.43
CA ILE A 102 -12.56 12.73 0.33
C ILE A 102 -12.22 12.70 1.81
N PHE A 103 -12.53 13.79 2.47
CA PHE A 103 -12.71 13.78 3.92
C PHE A 103 -14.19 13.63 4.25
N VAL A 104 -14.52 12.96 5.35
CA VAL A 104 -15.88 12.87 5.87
C VAL A 104 -15.86 13.41 7.29
N SER A 105 -16.64 14.47 7.54
CA SER A 105 -16.72 15.15 8.84
C SER A 105 -18.16 15.53 9.16
N SER A 106 -18.47 15.96 10.38
CA SER A 106 -19.82 16.46 10.73
C SER A 106 -20.00 17.95 10.42
N GLU A 107 -18.91 18.69 10.26
CA GLU A 107 -18.94 20.12 9.98
C GLU A 107 -18.10 20.46 8.76
N HIS A 108 -18.47 21.60 8.14
CA HIS A 108 -17.77 22.15 7.00
C HIS A 108 -16.53 22.93 7.47
N ASP A 109 -15.43 22.80 6.74
CA ASP A 109 -14.20 23.56 6.92
C ASP A 109 -13.71 24.01 5.53
N ASP A 110 -13.48 25.31 5.35
CA ASP A 110 -13.02 25.86 4.07
C ASP A 110 -11.62 25.36 3.66
N THR A 111 -10.82 24.93 4.62
CA THR A 111 -9.48 24.38 4.41
C THR A 111 -9.48 22.88 4.13
N LEU A 112 -10.56 22.19 4.50
CA LEU A 112 -10.71 20.75 4.35
C LEU A 112 -12.02 20.45 3.61
N PRO A 113 -12.00 20.21 2.29
CA PRO A 113 -13.22 19.92 1.53
C PRO A 113 -13.78 18.55 1.96
N ALA A 114 -14.57 18.55 3.02
CA ALA A 114 -15.13 17.38 3.67
C ALA A 114 -16.62 17.24 3.32
N LEU A 115 -17.04 16.00 3.09
CA LEU A 115 -18.44 15.66 3.00
C LEU A 115 -19.05 15.78 4.40
N ASN A 116 -20.01 16.70 4.56
CA ASN A 116 -20.75 16.84 5.79
C ASN A 116 -21.66 15.61 6.00
N ALA A 117 -21.45 14.90 7.10
CA ALA A 117 -22.20 13.70 7.43
C ALA A 117 -23.59 13.98 7.99
N HIS A 118 -23.83 15.17 8.54
CA HIS A 118 -25.03 15.51 9.29
C HIS A 118 -25.34 14.50 10.40
N LEU A 119 -24.28 13.92 10.97
CA LEU A 119 -24.30 13.01 12.09
C LEU A 119 -23.47 13.61 13.23
N GLY A 120 -23.73 13.18 14.46
CA GLY A 120 -22.93 13.60 15.62
C GLY A 120 -21.50 13.07 15.57
N GLU A 121 -20.79 13.28 16.67
CA GLU A 121 -19.41 12.85 16.83
C GLU A 121 -19.24 11.67 17.79
N GLY A 122 -18.07 11.03 17.70
CA GLY A 122 -17.69 9.92 18.57
C GLY A 122 -17.61 8.58 17.85
N ARG A 123 -16.96 7.62 18.53
CA ARG A 123 -16.65 6.30 17.97
C ARG A 123 -17.88 5.54 17.51
N ASP A 124 -18.99 5.66 18.23
CA ASP A 124 -20.22 4.97 17.88
C ASP A 124 -20.83 5.49 16.57
N ILE A 125 -20.53 6.72 16.13
CA ILE A 125 -21.10 7.29 14.89
C ILE A 125 -20.26 6.98 13.65
N LEU A 126 -19.08 6.40 13.82
CA LEU A 126 -18.17 6.07 12.72
C LEU A 126 -18.85 5.16 11.68
N TRP A 127 -19.74 4.26 12.09
CA TRP A 127 -20.48 3.42 11.15
C TRP A 127 -21.27 4.23 10.11
N GLY A 128 -22.03 5.23 10.58
CA GLY A 128 -22.77 6.14 9.70
C GLY A 128 -21.87 6.96 8.77
N LYS A 129 -20.75 7.48 9.29
CA LYS A 129 -19.76 8.23 8.49
C LYS A 129 -19.12 7.36 7.42
N THR A 130 -18.73 6.13 7.75
CA THR A 130 -18.17 5.15 6.81
C THR A 130 -19.17 4.79 5.71
N LYS A 131 -20.43 4.48 6.07
CA LYS A 131 -21.50 4.24 5.08
C LYS A 131 -21.65 5.42 4.12
N LEU A 132 -21.64 6.64 4.65
CA LEU A 132 -21.73 7.84 3.82
C LEU A 132 -20.52 8.02 2.90
N GLY A 133 -19.31 7.87 3.43
CA GLY A 133 -18.06 7.97 2.66
C GLY A 133 -18.03 6.99 1.50
N PHE A 134 -18.33 5.72 1.76
CA PHE A 134 -18.37 4.70 0.71
C PHE A 134 -19.54 4.88 -0.26
N ARG A 135 -20.72 5.33 0.20
CA ARG A 135 -21.83 5.70 -0.70
C ARG A 135 -21.44 6.86 -1.63
N TYR A 136 -20.65 7.82 -1.14
CA TYR A 136 -20.13 8.90 -1.99
C TYR A 136 -19.09 8.37 -2.98
N ALA A 137 -18.13 7.57 -2.52
CA ALA A 137 -17.09 6.98 -3.36
C ALA A 137 -17.66 6.09 -4.48
N TYR A 138 -18.77 5.39 -4.21
CA TYR A 138 -19.46 4.56 -5.18
C TYR A 138 -19.99 5.33 -6.41
N LYS A 139 -20.18 6.65 -6.32
CA LYS A 139 -20.49 7.48 -7.51
C LYS A 139 -19.38 7.45 -8.56
N PHE A 140 -18.16 7.14 -8.14
CA PHE A 140 -16.96 7.02 -8.97
C PHE A 140 -16.52 5.55 -9.10
N ILE A 141 -17.44 4.59 -8.91
CA ILE A 141 -17.11 3.16 -8.84
C ILE A 141 -16.33 2.68 -10.08
N ASP A 142 -16.64 3.17 -11.27
CA ASP A 142 -16.00 2.76 -12.52
C ASP A 142 -14.66 3.51 -12.80
N GLU A 143 -14.36 4.56 -12.02
CA GLU A 143 -13.14 5.37 -12.15
C GLU A 143 -11.99 4.87 -11.27
N TYR A 144 -12.26 3.98 -10.32
CA TYR A 144 -11.28 3.47 -9.36
C TYR A 144 -11.39 1.96 -9.20
N ASP A 145 -10.27 1.34 -8.86
CA ASP A 145 -10.15 -0.12 -8.73
C ASP A 145 -10.26 -0.56 -7.26
N TRP A 146 -9.87 0.33 -6.33
CA TRP A 146 -9.80 0.06 -4.90
C TRP A 146 -10.26 1.28 -4.08
N PHE A 147 -10.85 1.01 -2.92
CA PHE A 147 -11.47 2.01 -2.06
C PHE A 147 -10.97 1.84 -0.63
N LEU A 148 -10.15 2.79 -0.18
CA LEU A 148 -9.52 2.78 1.14
C LEU A 148 -10.39 3.55 2.14
N LYS A 149 -10.62 3.00 3.33
CA LYS A 149 -11.01 3.75 4.52
C LYS A 149 -9.80 3.98 5.41
N ALA A 150 -9.64 5.19 5.92
CA ALA A 150 -8.60 5.56 6.86
C ALA A 150 -9.13 6.65 7.83
N ASP A 151 -8.42 6.87 8.93
CA ASP A 151 -8.73 7.91 9.92
C ASP A 151 -7.71 9.07 9.81
N ASP A 152 -8.03 10.21 10.42
CA ASP A 152 -7.20 11.42 10.42
C ASP A 152 -5.87 11.30 11.19
N ASP A 153 -5.67 10.20 11.92
CA ASP A 153 -4.44 9.82 12.60
C ASP A 153 -3.75 8.59 11.96
N THR A 154 -4.24 8.12 10.81
CA THR A 154 -3.61 7.07 10.01
C THR A 154 -2.54 7.64 9.07
N TYR A 155 -1.43 6.92 8.88
CA TYR A 155 -0.44 7.22 7.84
C TYR A 155 -0.32 6.06 6.86
N VAL A 156 -0.51 6.33 5.56
CA VAL A 156 -0.49 5.30 4.51
C VAL A 156 0.64 5.55 3.52
N ILE A 157 1.46 4.53 3.32
CA ILE A 157 2.42 4.51 2.20
C ILE A 157 1.67 3.97 0.98
N MET A 158 1.09 4.86 0.18
CA MET A 158 0.20 4.50 -0.93
C MET A 158 0.87 3.57 -1.95
N GLU A 159 2.17 3.73 -2.18
CA GLU A 159 2.94 2.84 -3.05
C GLU A 159 2.95 1.40 -2.53
N ASN A 160 3.07 1.20 -1.21
CA ASN A 160 3.03 -0.14 -0.60
C ASN A 160 1.61 -0.73 -0.67
N LEU A 161 0.58 0.10 -0.49
CA LEU A 161 -0.81 -0.33 -0.66
C LEU A 161 -1.09 -0.75 -2.11
N LYS A 162 -0.66 0.05 -3.10
CA LYS A 162 -0.80 -0.26 -4.52
C LYS A 162 -0.07 -1.55 -4.89
N LEU A 163 1.14 -1.74 -4.37
CA LEU A 163 1.90 -2.99 -4.53
C LEU A 163 1.19 -4.22 -3.92
N LEU A 164 0.51 -4.06 -2.78
CA LEU A 164 -0.30 -5.15 -2.20
C LEU A 164 -1.43 -5.57 -3.15
N VAL A 165 -2.21 -4.60 -3.61
CA VAL A 165 -3.44 -4.89 -4.35
C VAL A 165 -3.20 -5.21 -5.83
N ALA A 166 -1.98 -4.94 -6.32
CA ALA A 166 -1.56 -5.21 -7.69
C ALA A 166 -1.67 -6.67 -8.14
N ASP A 167 -1.54 -7.60 -7.21
CA ASP A 167 -1.60 -9.04 -7.49
C ASP A 167 -3.05 -9.58 -7.51
N TYR A 168 -4.04 -8.71 -7.28
CA TYR A 168 -5.45 -9.08 -7.16
C TYR A 168 -6.32 -8.39 -8.21
N SER A 169 -7.41 -9.05 -8.61
CA SER A 169 -8.40 -8.44 -9.49
C SER A 169 -9.36 -7.57 -8.69
N PRO A 170 -9.60 -6.29 -9.07
CA PRO A 170 -10.60 -5.45 -8.41
C PRO A 170 -12.04 -5.94 -8.65
N ASN A 171 -12.24 -6.83 -9.62
CA ASN A 171 -13.54 -7.46 -9.92
C ASN A 171 -13.85 -8.66 -9.01
N GLN A 172 -12.88 -9.11 -8.22
CA GLN A 172 -13.12 -10.10 -7.17
C GLN A 172 -13.52 -9.38 -5.89
N PRO A 173 -14.58 -9.81 -5.18
CA PRO A 173 -15.03 -9.15 -3.95
C PRO A 173 -14.05 -9.46 -2.82
N LEU A 174 -13.02 -8.64 -2.72
CA LEU A 174 -11.92 -8.74 -1.78
C LEU A 174 -11.89 -7.57 -0.80
N TYR A 175 -11.44 -7.86 0.42
CA TYR A 175 -11.31 -6.93 1.53
C TYR A 175 -10.00 -7.18 2.29
N PHE A 176 -9.15 -6.17 2.43
CA PHE A 176 -7.83 -6.28 3.08
C PHE A 176 -7.67 -5.26 4.21
N GLY A 177 -6.87 -5.62 5.21
CA GLY A 177 -6.51 -4.76 6.34
C GLY A 177 -5.76 -5.55 7.41
N HIS A 178 -5.77 -5.06 8.65
CA HIS A 178 -5.28 -5.83 9.79
C HIS A 178 -6.40 -6.73 10.34
N HIS A 179 -6.28 -8.04 10.12
CA HIS A 179 -7.33 -8.99 10.48
C HIS A 179 -7.33 -9.29 11.98
N PHE A 180 -8.46 -9.00 12.66
CA PHE A 180 -8.76 -9.50 13.98
C PHE A 180 -9.76 -10.66 13.87
N ARG A 181 -9.42 -11.84 14.37
CA ARG A 181 -10.23 -13.08 14.26
C ARG A 181 -11.39 -13.19 15.22
N ARG A 182 -11.52 -12.26 16.17
CA ARG A 182 -12.56 -12.29 17.20
C ARG A 182 -13.74 -11.38 16.81
N VAL A 183 -14.83 -11.45 17.57
CA VAL A 183 -16.05 -10.62 17.46
C VAL A 183 -17.03 -11.03 16.35
N THR A 184 -16.56 -11.32 15.13
CA THR A 184 -17.41 -11.77 14.01
C THR A 184 -17.03 -13.19 13.57
N PRO A 185 -17.91 -13.94 12.89
CA PRO A 185 -17.67 -15.34 12.51
C PRO A 185 -16.34 -15.57 11.77
N GLU A 186 -15.96 -14.64 10.89
CA GLU A 186 -14.72 -14.69 10.10
C GLU A 186 -13.72 -13.58 10.50
N GLY A 187 -13.97 -12.87 11.59
CA GLY A 187 -13.18 -11.69 11.97
C GLY A 187 -13.49 -10.43 11.16
N TYR A 188 -12.74 -9.36 11.43
CA TYR A 188 -12.90 -8.05 10.81
C TYR A 188 -11.54 -7.39 10.60
N MET A 189 -11.48 -6.34 9.79
CA MET A 189 -10.25 -5.55 9.61
C MET A 189 -10.29 -4.34 10.53
N SER A 190 -9.22 -4.08 11.28
CA SER A 190 -9.14 -2.93 12.19
C SER A 190 -9.45 -1.60 11.50
N GLY A 191 -10.35 -0.81 12.10
CA GLY A 191 -10.71 0.52 11.58
C GLY A 191 -9.55 1.51 11.59
N GLY A 192 -8.77 1.56 12.68
CA GLY A 192 -7.67 2.50 12.86
C GLY A 192 -6.39 2.14 12.09
N ALA A 193 -6.23 0.87 11.70
CA ALA A 193 -5.17 0.50 10.75
C ALA A 193 -5.50 0.92 9.31
N GLY A 194 -6.76 1.26 9.06
CA GLY A 194 -7.34 1.36 7.74
C GLY A 194 -7.59 0.01 7.09
N TYR A 195 -8.45 0.01 6.08
CA TYR A 195 -8.78 -1.17 5.29
C TYR A 195 -9.18 -0.79 3.87
N VAL A 196 -9.00 -1.71 2.92
CA VAL A 196 -9.25 -1.46 1.50
C VAL A 196 -10.22 -2.49 0.92
N LEU A 197 -11.21 -1.99 0.20
CA LEU A 197 -12.19 -2.78 -0.53
C LEU A 197 -11.83 -2.75 -2.02
N SER A 198 -11.92 -3.90 -2.66
CA SER A 198 -11.98 -3.98 -4.12
C SER A 198 -13.22 -3.26 -4.67
N GLN A 199 -13.18 -2.87 -5.94
CA GLN A 199 -14.33 -2.33 -6.66
C GLN A 199 -15.57 -3.25 -6.52
N ALA A 200 -15.41 -4.56 -6.72
CA ALA A 200 -16.50 -5.51 -6.55
C ALA A 200 -17.02 -5.56 -5.10
N ALA A 201 -16.15 -5.53 -4.09
CA ALA A 201 -16.59 -5.51 -2.69
C ALA A 201 -17.38 -4.25 -2.35
N LEU A 202 -16.92 -3.07 -2.79
CA LEU A 202 -17.66 -1.82 -2.59
C LEU A 202 -19.02 -1.85 -3.31
N ARG A 203 -19.07 -2.40 -4.52
CA ARG A 203 -20.32 -2.55 -5.28
C ARG A 203 -21.35 -3.36 -4.49
N LYS A 204 -20.97 -4.55 -3.99
CA LYS A 204 -21.85 -5.37 -3.15
C LYS A 204 -22.25 -4.64 -1.87
N PHE A 205 -21.30 -3.98 -1.21
CA PHE A 205 -21.57 -3.22 0.01
C PHE A 205 -22.66 -2.17 -0.19
N VAL A 206 -22.58 -1.40 -1.28
CA VAL A 206 -23.51 -0.30 -1.55
C VAL A 206 -24.84 -0.78 -2.13
N GLU A 207 -24.81 -1.67 -3.11
CA GLU A 207 -26.01 -2.12 -3.84
C GLU A 207 -26.83 -3.16 -3.06
N GLU A 208 -26.16 -4.02 -2.28
CA GLU A 208 -26.80 -5.14 -1.58
C GLU A 208 -26.77 -4.98 -0.04
N GLY A 209 -25.85 -4.17 0.50
CA GLY A 209 -25.60 -4.10 1.94
C GLY A 209 -26.28 -2.93 2.65
N LEU A 210 -26.07 -1.70 2.20
CA LEU A 210 -26.37 -0.48 2.96
C LEU A 210 -27.83 -0.38 3.47
N ASP A 211 -28.77 -0.91 2.71
CA ASP A 211 -30.20 -0.86 3.02
C ASP A 211 -30.75 -2.18 3.56
N GLU A 212 -29.88 -3.16 3.86
CA GLU A 212 -30.22 -4.47 4.39
C GLU A 212 -29.96 -4.59 5.90
N TYR A 213 -30.68 -5.52 6.54
CA TYR A 213 -30.50 -5.79 7.97
C TYR A 213 -29.11 -6.36 8.30
N SER A 214 -28.51 -7.11 7.35
CA SER A 214 -27.18 -7.72 7.48
C SER A 214 -26.07 -6.71 7.72
N CYS A 215 -26.24 -5.46 7.28
CA CYS A 215 -25.27 -4.38 7.45
C CYS A 215 -25.73 -3.30 8.43
N LEU A 216 -26.73 -3.60 9.28
CA LEU A 216 -27.32 -2.66 10.23
C LEU A 216 -27.69 -1.29 9.63
N LYS A 217 -28.98 -1.12 9.36
CA LYS A 217 -29.55 0.14 8.85
C LYS A 217 -29.24 1.36 9.71
N LYS A 218 -29.16 1.18 11.04
CA LYS A 218 -28.81 2.25 11.98
C LYS A 218 -27.40 2.80 11.74
N ASN A 219 -27.14 4.03 12.16
CA ASN A 219 -25.86 4.71 11.91
C ASN A 219 -24.85 4.58 13.05
N ASP A 220 -25.24 3.92 14.14
CA ASP A 220 -24.43 3.75 15.34
C ASP A 220 -23.87 2.32 15.48
N GLY A 221 -22.65 2.22 15.98
CA GLY A 221 -21.99 0.99 16.39
C GLY A 221 -20.49 0.93 16.06
N PRO A 222 -19.81 -0.16 16.47
CA PRO A 222 -18.39 -0.36 16.21
C PRO A 222 -18.16 -0.58 14.70
N GLU A 223 -17.77 0.48 14.01
CA GLU A 223 -17.69 0.56 12.55
C GLU A 223 -17.01 -0.64 11.89
N ASP A 224 -15.85 -1.02 12.39
CA ASP A 224 -14.98 -2.01 11.78
C ASP A 224 -15.50 -3.44 11.95
N ALA A 225 -16.00 -3.75 13.14
CA ALA A 225 -16.71 -5.00 13.41
C ALA A 225 -18.00 -5.12 12.58
N LEU A 226 -18.75 -4.02 12.44
CA LEU A 226 -19.96 -3.98 11.61
C LEU A 226 -19.64 -4.14 10.12
N MET A 227 -18.56 -3.52 9.64
CA MET A 227 -18.05 -3.71 8.29
C MET A 227 -17.71 -5.19 8.05
N GLY A 228 -16.97 -5.83 8.97
CA GLY A 228 -16.63 -7.25 8.88
C GLY A 228 -17.87 -8.16 8.82
N LEU A 229 -18.86 -7.93 9.67
CA LEU A 229 -20.13 -8.68 9.68
C LEU A 229 -20.90 -8.51 8.37
N CYS A 230 -21.03 -7.27 7.90
CA CYS A 230 -21.72 -6.93 6.67
C CYS A 230 -21.07 -7.60 5.45
N LEU A 231 -19.75 -7.43 5.29
CA LEU A 231 -19.01 -7.99 4.16
C LEU A 231 -19.02 -9.53 4.18
N HIS A 232 -18.98 -10.14 5.36
CA HIS A 232 -19.18 -11.59 5.49
C HIS A 232 -20.57 -12.02 4.99
N ALA A 233 -21.65 -11.35 5.40
CA ALA A 233 -23.01 -11.65 4.94
C ALA A 233 -23.17 -11.46 3.42
N LEU A 234 -22.38 -10.56 2.83
CA LEU A 234 -22.33 -10.31 1.39
C LEU A 234 -21.35 -11.23 0.64
N ASN A 235 -20.80 -12.27 1.28
CA ASN A 235 -19.82 -13.19 0.68
C ASN A 235 -18.60 -12.46 0.06
N VAL A 236 -18.14 -11.40 0.72
CA VAL A 236 -16.87 -10.73 0.40
C VAL A 236 -15.74 -11.47 1.12
N THR A 237 -14.66 -11.75 0.40
CA THR A 237 -13.55 -12.57 0.89
C THR A 237 -12.48 -11.71 1.56
N PHE A 238 -12.01 -12.14 2.74
CA PHE A 238 -10.84 -11.55 3.37
C PHE A 238 -9.57 -11.93 2.61
N GLY A 239 -8.80 -10.92 2.21
CA GLY A 239 -7.50 -11.12 1.60
C GLY A 239 -6.37 -11.08 2.62
N ASP A 240 -5.36 -11.93 2.44
CA ASP A 240 -4.14 -11.89 3.25
C ASP A 240 -3.31 -10.66 2.87
N SER A 241 -3.22 -9.70 3.78
CA SER A 241 -2.50 -8.45 3.58
C SER A 241 -1.00 -8.53 3.92
N ARG A 242 -0.50 -9.68 4.39
CA ARG A 242 0.89 -9.84 4.81
C ARG A 242 1.83 -9.92 3.62
N ASP A 243 3.09 -9.54 3.83
CA ASP A 243 4.14 -9.67 2.81
C ASP A 243 4.52 -11.14 2.57
N ALA A 244 5.41 -11.40 1.60
CA ALA A 244 5.87 -12.74 1.27
C ALA A 244 6.61 -13.46 2.42
N SER A 245 7.06 -12.72 3.44
CA SER A 245 7.68 -13.25 4.66
C SER A 245 6.67 -13.41 5.81
N GLY A 246 5.40 -13.07 5.58
CA GLY A 246 4.33 -13.14 6.58
C GLY A 246 4.28 -11.94 7.53
N HIS A 247 4.95 -10.83 7.24
CA HIS A 247 4.87 -9.62 8.06
C HIS A 247 3.63 -8.79 7.72
N ASN A 248 3.06 -8.14 8.73
CA ASN A 248 1.92 -7.26 8.57
C ASN A 248 2.25 -6.04 7.71
N ARG A 249 1.29 -5.58 6.89
CA ARG A 249 1.35 -4.29 6.20
C ARG A 249 0.39 -3.25 6.79
N PHE A 250 -0.58 -3.71 7.58
CA PHE A 250 -1.54 -2.88 8.31
C PHE A 250 -1.29 -3.03 9.81
N PHE A 251 -1.19 -1.89 10.50
CA PHE A 251 -0.73 -1.81 11.89
C PHE A 251 -1.76 -1.04 12.72
N PRO A 252 -2.49 -1.71 13.64
CA PRO A 252 -3.62 -1.12 14.37
C PRO A 252 -3.21 -0.39 15.66
N PHE A 253 -1.91 -0.37 15.98
CA PHE A 253 -1.35 0.22 17.20
C PHE A 253 -0.30 1.26 16.83
N THR A 254 0.05 2.10 17.80
CA THR A 254 1.06 3.14 17.59
C THR A 254 2.42 2.52 17.21
N PRO A 255 3.29 3.24 16.47
CA PRO A 255 4.62 2.74 16.14
C PRO A 255 5.42 2.27 17.37
N SER A 256 5.24 2.95 18.51
CA SER A 256 5.91 2.60 19.77
C SER A 256 5.52 1.22 20.30
N GLU A 257 4.29 0.79 20.06
CA GLU A 257 3.76 -0.51 20.50
C GLU A 257 4.30 -1.65 19.65
N HIS A 258 4.55 -1.41 18.36
CA HIS A 258 5.19 -2.40 17.46
C HIS A 258 6.69 -2.56 17.70
N MET A 259 7.34 -1.61 18.38
CA MET A 259 8.76 -1.68 18.74
C MET A 259 9.01 -2.37 20.09
N LYS A 260 7.97 -2.59 20.91
CA LYS A 260 8.10 -3.22 22.24
C LYS A 260 8.19 -4.75 22.11
N PRO A 261 9.28 -5.39 22.57
CA PRO A 261 9.36 -6.86 22.60
C PRO A 261 8.19 -7.46 23.40
N GLY A 262 7.57 -8.53 22.88
CA GLY A 262 6.50 -9.26 23.55
C GLY A 262 5.09 -8.62 23.50
N HIS A 263 4.95 -7.33 23.16
CA HIS A 263 3.63 -6.69 23.09
C HIS A 263 2.71 -7.36 22.05
N MET A 264 3.29 -7.74 20.91
CA MET A 264 2.58 -8.42 19.84
C MET A 264 2.18 -9.86 20.19
N GLU A 265 2.74 -10.48 21.24
CA GLU A 265 2.38 -11.85 21.64
C GLU A 265 1.00 -11.91 22.30
N GLY A 266 0.62 -10.89 23.08
CA GLY A 266 -0.74 -10.75 23.62
C GLY A 266 -1.77 -10.40 22.54
N VAL A 267 -1.35 -9.63 21.52
CA VAL A 267 -2.17 -9.25 20.37
C VAL A 267 -2.37 -10.41 19.40
N ARG A 268 -1.39 -11.30 19.22
CA ARG A 268 -1.53 -12.53 18.39
C ARG A 268 -2.70 -13.41 18.82
N ALA A 269 -3.16 -13.31 20.06
CA ALA A 269 -4.36 -14.01 20.51
C ALA A 269 -5.65 -13.46 19.88
N LEU A 270 -5.61 -12.24 19.33
CA LEU A 270 -6.71 -11.53 18.68
C LEU A 270 -6.66 -11.60 17.14
N VAL A 271 -5.51 -11.99 16.56
CA VAL A 271 -5.17 -11.99 15.10
C VAL A 271 -5.18 -13.39 14.50
#